data_AF-A0A2R3IZ55-F1
#
_entry.id   AF-A0A2R3IZ55-F1
#
_cell.length_a   1.000
_cell.length_b   1.000
_cell.length_c   1.000
_cell.angle_alpha   90.00
_cell.angle_beta   90.00
_cell.angle_gamma   90.00
#
_symmetry.space_group_name_H-M   'P 1'
#
loop_
_entity.id
_entity.type
_entity.pdbx_description
1 polymer ?
#
loop_
_entity_poly.entity_id
_entity_poly.type
_entity_poly.pdbx_seq_one_letter_code
_entity_poly.pdbx_strand_id
1 'polypeptide(L)'
;MNTALKYAQERWDNALPPDDDGDREYVTAQVGKLLNCEDGDCVPFHDRKERPFIGPEFTVYGFAGFVPEWLAEVDGKECPMTQLLLAVRRGDLELAQRIWFRTFESTLIENAERLVRERRT
;
A
#
# COMPACT_ATOMS: atom_id res chain seq x y z
N MET A 1 -19.51 42.20 -13.71
CA MET A 1 -19.51 40.76 -14.00
C MET A 1 -20.94 40.25 -13.82
N ASN A 2 -21.54 39.68 -14.85
CA ASN A 2 -22.99 39.43 -14.91
C ASN A 2 -23.34 38.17 -14.07
N THR A 3 -24.25 38.27 -13.12
CA THR A 3 -24.54 37.22 -12.13
C THR A 3 -24.97 35.90 -12.80
N ALA A 4 -25.68 36.00 -13.94
CA ALA A 4 -26.09 34.85 -14.74
C ALA A 4 -24.92 34.06 -15.36
N LEU A 5 -23.82 34.74 -15.72
CA LEU A 5 -22.61 34.08 -16.22
C LEU A 5 -21.90 33.30 -15.10
N LYS A 6 -21.92 33.83 -13.87
CA LYS A 6 -21.33 33.15 -12.71
C LYS A 6 -22.09 31.86 -12.36
N TYR A 7 -23.42 31.91 -12.35
CA TYR A 7 -24.24 30.71 -12.12
C TYR A 7 -24.13 29.66 -13.23
N ALA A 8 -24.00 30.10 -14.48
CA ALA A 8 -23.76 29.18 -15.59
C ALA A 8 -22.39 28.50 -15.46
N GLN A 9 -21.33 29.26 -15.09
CA GLN A 9 -19.99 28.73 -14.86
C GLN A 9 -19.97 27.70 -13.72
N GLU A 10 -20.51 28.05 -12.55
CA GLU A 10 -20.54 27.15 -11.38
C GLU A 10 -21.32 25.86 -11.65
N ARG A 11 -22.37 25.91 -12.47
CA ARG A 11 -23.15 24.74 -12.84
C ARG A 11 -22.40 23.83 -13.82
N TRP A 12 -21.59 24.40 -14.71
CA TRP A 12 -20.70 23.66 -15.61
C TRP A 12 -19.53 23.03 -14.85
N ASP A 13 -18.88 23.80 -13.97
CA ASP A 13 -17.74 23.33 -13.18
C ASP A 13 -18.13 22.18 -12.23
N ASN A 14 -19.34 22.22 -11.65
CA ASN A 14 -19.89 21.15 -10.81
C ASN A 14 -20.51 19.98 -11.61
N ALA A 15 -20.63 20.09 -12.93
CA ALA A 15 -21.12 19.01 -13.79
C ALA A 15 -19.99 18.09 -14.28
N LEU A 16 -18.74 18.52 -14.13
CA LEU A 16 -17.58 17.69 -14.39
C LEU A 16 -17.38 16.74 -13.19
N PRO A 17 -17.16 15.43 -13.42
CA PRO A 17 -16.66 14.55 -12.38
C PRO A 17 -15.41 15.19 -11.75
N PRO A 18 -15.17 15.02 -10.45
CA PRO A 18 -13.90 15.43 -9.86
C PRO A 18 -12.77 14.81 -10.70
N ASP A 19 -11.76 15.61 -11.04
CA ASP A 19 -10.58 15.14 -11.75
C ASP A 19 -9.97 13.97 -10.96
N ASP A 20 -10.20 12.74 -11.42
CA ASP A 20 -9.47 11.58 -10.94
C ASP A 20 -8.08 11.68 -11.55
N ASP A 21 -7.14 12.16 -10.76
CA ASP A 21 -5.73 12.29 -11.14
C ASP A 21 -5.05 10.92 -11.35
N GLY A 22 -5.81 9.82 -11.23
CA GLY A 22 -5.35 8.45 -11.35
C GLY A 22 -4.50 8.02 -10.16
N ASP A 23 -4.41 8.81 -9.08
CA ASP A 23 -3.58 8.49 -7.92
C ASP A 23 -4.06 7.21 -7.25
N ARG A 24 -5.38 7.04 -7.13
CA ARG A 24 -5.95 5.83 -6.50
C ARG A 24 -5.61 4.58 -7.32
N GLU A 25 -5.84 4.61 -8.63
CA GLU A 25 -5.56 3.48 -9.51
C GLU A 25 -4.06 3.14 -9.52
N TYR A 26 -3.20 4.15 -9.58
CA TYR A 26 -1.76 3.99 -9.48
C TYR A 26 -1.35 3.35 -8.15
N VAL A 27 -1.79 3.89 -7.02
CA VAL A 27 -1.46 3.37 -5.69
C VAL A 27 -1.92 1.92 -5.55
N THR A 28 -3.16 1.61 -5.96
CA THR A 28 -3.67 0.24 -5.96
C THR A 28 -2.81 -0.70 -6.80
N ALA A 29 -2.37 -0.27 -8.00
CA ALA A 29 -1.50 -1.07 -8.84
C ALA A 29 -0.11 -1.32 -8.20
N GLN A 30 0.49 -0.30 -7.59
CA GLN A 30 1.78 -0.45 -6.92
C GLN A 30 1.69 -1.37 -5.69
N VAL A 31 0.64 -1.23 -4.88
CA VAL A 31 0.41 -2.14 -3.74
C VAL A 31 0.20 -3.57 -4.24
N GLY A 32 -0.52 -3.76 -5.34
CA GLY A 32 -0.70 -5.07 -5.97
C GLY A 32 0.63 -5.74 -6.34
N LYS A 33 1.60 -5.00 -6.88
CA LYS A 33 2.96 -5.52 -7.13
C LYS A 33 3.64 -5.97 -5.84
N LEU A 34 3.64 -5.13 -4.81
CA LEU A 34 4.27 -5.43 -3.52
C LEU A 34 3.68 -6.67 -2.85
N LEU A 35 2.35 -6.84 -2.88
CA LEU A 35 1.67 -8.01 -2.34
C LEU A 35 1.95 -9.30 -3.13
N ASN A 36 2.37 -9.18 -4.40
CA ASN A 36 2.85 -10.27 -5.24
C ASN A 36 4.37 -10.49 -5.17
N CYS A 37 5.03 -9.86 -4.19
CA CYS A 37 6.49 -9.92 -4.01
C CYS A 37 7.30 -9.28 -5.14
N GLU A 38 6.72 -8.30 -5.84
CA GLU A 38 7.35 -7.56 -6.93
C GLU A 38 7.70 -6.13 -6.50
N ASP A 39 8.72 -5.53 -7.14
CA ASP A 39 9.06 -4.13 -6.93
C ASP A 39 7.95 -3.20 -7.45
N GLY A 40 7.55 -2.24 -6.63
CA GLY A 40 6.82 -1.07 -7.07
C GLY A 40 7.76 -0.02 -7.66
N ASP A 41 7.21 0.91 -8.44
CA ASP A 41 8.00 1.92 -9.16
C ASP A 41 8.80 2.83 -8.20
N CYS A 42 8.21 3.17 -7.04
CA CYS A 42 8.83 4.03 -6.02
C CYS A 42 9.23 3.29 -4.73
N VAL A 43 8.85 2.00 -4.61
CA VAL A 43 9.06 1.21 -3.40
C VAL A 43 9.57 -0.16 -3.83
N PRO A 44 10.86 -0.49 -3.61
CA PRO A 44 11.34 -1.83 -3.88
C PRO A 44 10.74 -2.82 -2.87
N PHE A 45 10.61 -4.09 -3.26
CA PHE A 45 10.13 -5.13 -2.36
C PHE A 45 11.18 -5.42 -1.28
N HIS A 46 12.44 -5.59 -1.67
CA HIS A 46 13.56 -5.78 -0.75
C HIS A 46 14.39 -4.50 -0.57
N ASP A 47 15.08 -4.41 0.56
CA ASP A 47 16.10 -3.38 0.76
C ASP A 47 17.15 -3.44 -0.35
N ARG A 48 17.48 -2.29 -0.92
CA ARG A 48 18.55 -2.18 -1.92
C ARG A 48 19.52 -1.08 -1.58
N LYS A 49 20.77 -1.30 -1.94
CA LYS A 49 21.82 -0.29 -1.85
C LYS A 49 21.81 0.56 -3.11
N GLU A 50 21.76 1.87 -2.94
CA GLU A 50 21.86 2.82 -4.03
C GLU A 50 23.10 3.68 -3.88
N ARG A 51 23.79 3.86 -5.00
CA ARG A 51 24.96 4.73 -5.09
C ARG A 51 24.60 5.94 -5.94
N PRO A 52 24.46 7.13 -5.33
CA PRO A 52 24.18 8.34 -6.09
C PRO A 52 25.41 8.75 -6.92
N PHE A 53 25.18 9.55 -7.96
CA PHE A 53 26.24 10.09 -8.82
C PHE A 53 27.25 10.94 -8.02
N ILE A 54 26.78 11.63 -6.98
CA ILE A 54 27.60 12.38 -6.02
C ILE A 54 27.10 12.04 -4.62
N GLY A 55 27.99 11.60 -3.73
CA GLY A 55 27.69 11.32 -2.32
C GLY A 55 27.94 9.87 -1.90
N PRO A 56 27.70 9.56 -0.62
CA PRO A 56 27.85 8.22 -0.09
C PRO A 56 26.72 7.29 -0.55
N GLU A 57 27.01 5.99 -0.56
CA GLU A 57 26.00 4.94 -0.73
C GLU A 57 24.97 5.01 0.40
N PHE A 58 23.69 4.79 0.08
CA PHE A 58 22.60 4.75 1.04
C PHE A 58 21.73 3.52 0.81
N THR A 59 20.99 3.11 1.86
CA THR A 59 19.99 2.03 1.74
C THR A 59 18.64 2.63 1.39
N VAL A 60 18.01 2.12 0.35
CA VAL A 60 16.57 2.27 0.14
C VAL A 60 15.89 1.09 0.80
N TYR A 61 15.21 1.38 1.92
CA TYR A 61 14.41 0.38 2.63
C TYR A 61 13.20 -0.03 1.80
N GLY A 62 13.05 -1.34 1.60
CA GLY A 62 11.97 -1.93 0.83
C GLY A 62 10.78 -2.35 1.69
N PHE A 63 9.66 -2.62 1.03
CA PHE A 63 8.40 -3.02 1.65
C PHE A 63 8.57 -4.17 2.64
N ALA A 64 9.27 -5.24 2.25
CA ALA A 64 9.46 -6.43 3.08
C ALA A 64 10.20 -6.16 4.39
N GLY A 65 11.01 -5.09 4.47
CA GLY A 65 11.68 -4.68 5.70
C GLY A 65 10.71 -4.16 6.77
N PHE A 66 9.57 -3.58 6.37
CA PHE A 66 8.56 -3.02 7.26
C PHE A 66 7.49 -4.03 7.68
N VAL A 67 7.20 -5.02 6.82
CA VAL A 67 6.14 -6.01 7.05
C VAL A 67 6.21 -6.67 8.44
N PRO A 68 7.36 -7.13 8.96
CA PRO A 68 7.42 -7.76 10.28
C PRO A 68 6.92 -6.87 11.41
N GLU A 69 7.22 -5.57 11.37
CA GLU A 69 6.78 -4.60 12.37
C GLU A 69 5.26 -4.40 12.29
N TRP A 70 4.71 -4.19 11.09
CA TRP A 70 3.27 -4.03 10.90
C TRP A 70 2.47 -5.27 11.29
N LEU A 71 2.99 -6.47 11.00
CA LEU A 71 2.33 -7.69 11.42
C LEU A 71 2.42 -7.91 12.94
N ALA A 72 3.51 -7.46 13.58
CA ALA A 72 3.64 -7.55 15.03
C ALA A 72 2.63 -6.67 15.78
N GLU A 73 2.24 -5.52 15.21
CA GLU A 73 1.19 -4.65 15.78
C GLU A 73 -0.16 -5.37 15.90
N VAL A 74 -0.46 -6.29 14.99
CA VAL A 74 -1.73 -7.03 14.94
C VAL A 74 -1.65 -8.47 15.48
N ASP A 75 -0.44 -9.00 15.72
CA ASP A 75 -0.24 -10.35 16.26
C ASP A 75 -0.76 -10.49 17.72
N GLY A 76 -0.86 -9.39 18.47
CA GLY A 76 -1.62 -9.32 19.73
C GLY A 76 -1.36 -10.48 20.72
N LYS A 77 -2.38 -10.86 21.50
CA LYS A 77 -2.31 -12.00 22.46
C LYS A 77 -2.78 -13.33 21.87
N GLU A 78 -3.50 -13.30 20.76
CA GLU A 78 -4.06 -14.50 20.13
C GLU A 78 -3.08 -15.17 19.15
N CYS A 79 -1.92 -14.56 18.89
CA CYS A 79 -0.86 -15.09 18.03
C CYS A 79 -1.35 -15.56 16.64
N PRO A 80 -2.17 -14.77 15.90
CA PRO A 80 -2.66 -15.10 14.57
C PRO A 80 -1.54 -15.41 13.58
N MET A 81 -0.32 -14.87 13.74
CA MET A 81 0.82 -15.18 12.87
C MET A 81 1.26 -16.63 13.09
N THR A 82 1.32 -17.05 14.35
CA THR A 82 1.58 -18.45 14.70
C THR A 82 0.47 -19.36 14.17
N GLN A 83 -0.79 -18.96 14.32
CA GLN A 83 -1.93 -19.74 13.79
C GLN A 83 -1.89 -19.86 12.27
N LEU A 84 -1.53 -18.78 11.56
CA LEU A 84 -1.38 -18.75 10.10
C LEU A 84 -0.30 -19.73 9.64
N LEU A 85 0.89 -19.68 10.25
CA LEU A 85 1.99 -20.59 9.93
C LEU A 85 1.62 -22.06 10.18
N LEU A 86 0.90 -22.36 11.27
CA LEU A 86 0.43 -23.70 11.58
C LEU A 86 -0.67 -24.19 10.62
N ALA A 87 -1.56 -23.29 10.16
CA ALA A 87 -2.56 -23.60 9.14
C ALA A 87 -1.88 -23.96 7.81
N VAL A 88 -0.94 -23.13 7.35
CA VAL A 88 -0.14 -23.38 6.14
C VAL A 88 0.63 -24.70 6.24
N ARG A 89 1.31 -24.97 7.36
CA ARG A 89 2.03 -26.23 7.59
C ARG A 89 1.13 -27.47 7.43
N ARG A 90 -0.13 -27.38 7.85
CA ARG A 90 -1.11 -28.47 7.75
C ARG A 90 -1.76 -28.59 6.36
N GLY A 91 -1.50 -27.65 5.46
CA GLY A 91 -2.20 -27.55 4.17
C GLY A 91 -3.64 -27.05 4.29
N ASP A 92 -4.03 -26.50 5.44
CA ASP A 92 -5.36 -25.94 5.68
C ASP A 92 -5.42 -24.50 5.14
N LEU A 93 -5.52 -24.40 3.81
CA LEU A 93 -5.50 -23.12 3.10
C LEU A 93 -6.72 -22.25 3.40
N GLU A 94 -7.87 -22.86 3.67
CA GLU A 94 -9.11 -22.15 4.00
C GLU A 94 -8.99 -21.46 5.37
N LEU A 95 -8.45 -22.15 6.37
CA LEU A 95 -8.13 -21.54 7.66
C LEU A 95 -7.07 -20.44 7.52
N ALA A 96 -6.01 -20.68 6.73
CA ALA A 96 -4.95 -19.70 6.50
C ALA A 96 -5.52 -18.41 5.88
N GLN A 97 -6.33 -18.53 4.84
CA GLN A 97 -7.02 -17.40 4.20
C GLN A 97 -7.94 -16.66 5.17
N ARG A 98 -8.73 -17.40 5.97
CA ARG A 98 -9.62 -16.77 6.95
C ARG A 98 -8.84 -15.96 8.01
N ILE A 99 -7.70 -16.46 8.47
CA ILE A 99 -6.83 -15.71 9.39
C ILE A 99 -6.25 -14.48 8.69
N TRP A 100 -5.77 -14.64 7.46
CA TRP A 100 -5.23 -13.55 6.65
C TRP A 100 -6.22 -12.39 6.49
N PHE A 101 -7.39 -12.66 5.92
CA PHE A 101 -8.40 -11.64 5.62
C PHE A 101 -8.94 -10.97 6.88
N ARG A 102 -9.09 -11.74 7.97
CA ARG A 102 -9.64 -11.20 9.22
C ARG A 102 -8.66 -10.29 9.97
N THR A 103 -7.37 -10.59 9.90
CA THR A 103 -6.41 -10.01 10.85
C THR A 103 -5.32 -9.18 10.21
N PHE A 104 -4.84 -9.55 9.02
CA PHE A 104 -3.62 -8.98 8.45
C PHE A 104 -3.86 -8.08 7.24
N GLU A 105 -4.86 -8.42 6.41
CA GLU A 105 -5.03 -7.78 5.09
C GLU A 105 -5.18 -6.26 5.17
N SER A 106 -6.12 -5.75 5.98
CA SER A 106 -6.39 -4.31 6.07
C SER A 106 -5.14 -3.54 6.49
N THR A 107 -4.48 -3.98 7.56
CA THR A 107 -3.25 -3.36 8.07
C THR A 107 -2.13 -3.37 7.03
N LEU A 108 -1.97 -4.48 6.30
CA LEU A 108 -0.91 -4.57 5.30
C LEU A 108 -1.19 -3.66 4.10
N ILE A 109 -2.43 -3.65 3.60
CA ILE A 109 -2.83 -2.79 2.47
C ILE A 109 -2.72 -1.31 2.85
N GLU A 110 -3.28 -0.90 3.99
CA GLU A 110 -3.26 0.50 4.43
C GLU A 110 -1.83 1.03 4.60
N ASN A 111 -0.95 0.23 5.21
CA ASN A 111 0.46 0.60 5.37
C ASN A 111 1.23 0.61 4.05
N ALA A 112 0.96 -0.34 3.15
CA ALA A 112 1.55 -0.36 1.82
C ALA A 112 1.15 0.88 1.01
N GLU A 113 -0.14 1.24 1.04
CA GLU A 113 -0.63 2.44 0.36
C GLU A 113 0.01 3.71 0.92
N ARG A 114 0.12 3.82 2.25
CA ARG A 114 0.80 4.94 2.91
C ARG A 114 2.26 5.04 2.46
N LEU A 115 3.00 3.93 2.47
CA LEU A 115 4.40 3.89 2.05
C LEU A 115 4.57 4.31 0.59
N VAL A 116 3.69 3.85 -0.31
CA VAL A 116 3.71 4.25 -1.74
C VAL A 116 3.46 5.75 -1.88
N ARG A 117 2.46 6.30 -1.18
CA ARG A 117 2.14 7.74 -1.24
C ARG A 117 3.30 8.60 -0.72
N GLU A 118 3.89 8.22 0.42
CA GLU A 118 5.02 8.95 1.03
C GLU A 118 6.29 8.95 0.16
N ARG A 119 6.52 7.89 -0.62
CA ARG A 119 7.70 7.77 -1.50
C ARG A 119 7.50 8.38 -2.87
N ARG A 120 6.27 8.73 -3.23
CA ARG A 120 5.92 9.42 -4.48
C ARG A 120 6.17 10.93 -4.40
N THR A 121 5.99 11.52 -3.22
CA THR A 121 6.19 12.96 -2.93
C THR A 121 7.65 13.32 -2.76
#